data_AF-A0A9D4FQ48-F1
#
_entry.id   AF-A0A9D4FQ48-F1
#
_cell.length_a   1.000
_cell.length_b   1.000
_cell.length_c   1.000
_cell.angle_alpha   90.00
_cell.angle_beta   90.00
_cell.angle_gamma   90.00
#
_symmetry.space_group_name_H-M   'P 1'
#
loop_
_entity.id
_entity.type
_entity.pdbx_description
1 polymer ?
#
loop_
_entity_poly.entity_id
_entity_poly.type
_entity_poly.pdbx_seq_one_letter_code
_entity_poly.pdbx_strand_id
1 'polypeptide(L)' 'MIWAHGEYICKQQGGHLATITSVMEQDFVDTFMASHNPGNAVWIGLHDLNVEGQFEWTSGLCYS' A
#
# COMPACT_ATOMS: atom_id res chain seq x y z
N MET A 1 -7.83 0.74 -11.99
CA MET A 1 -6.81 -0.31 -11.76
C MET A 1 -7.24 -1.13 -10.55
N ILE A 2 -7.17 -2.45 -10.60
CA ILE A 2 -7.44 -3.30 -9.42
C ILE A 2 -6.17 -3.45 -8.58
N TRP A 3 -6.32 -3.72 -7.28
CA TRP A 3 -5.20 -3.88 -6.34
C TRP A 3 -4.11 -4.83 -6.84
N ALA A 4 -4.51 -6.01 -7.34
CA ALA A 4 -3.58 -7.03 -7.84
C ALA A 4 -2.71 -6.54 -9.01
N HIS A 5 -3.25 -5.64 -9.83
CA HIS A 5 -2.50 -5.04 -10.93
C HIS A 5 -1.47 -4.01 -10.44
N GLY A 6 -1.80 -3.25 -9.39
CA GLY A 6 -0.86 -2.31 -8.75
C GLY A 6 0.32 -3.04 -8.12
N GLU A 7 0.05 -4.09 -7.35
CA GLU A 7 1.10 -4.94 -6.76
C GLU A 7 1.96 -5.63 -7.82
N TYR A 8 1.37 -6.09 -8.93
CA TYR A 8 2.12 -6.65 -10.05
C TYR A 8 3.12 -5.63 -10.63
N ILE A 9 2.69 -4.38 -10.87
CA ILE A 9 3.57 -3.33 -11.40
C ILE A 9 4.72 -3.01 -10.43
N CYS A 10 4.44 -2.88 -9.13
CA CYS A 10 5.47 -2.64 -8.12
C CYS A 10 6.51 -3.77 -8.07
N LYS A 11 6.05 -5.02 -8.15
CA LYS A 11 6.93 -6.21 -8.23
C LYS A 11 7.83 -6.20 -9.45
N GLN A 12 7.32 -5.78 -10.61
CA GLN A 12 8.14 -5.63 -11.83
C GLN A 12 9.26 -4.59 -11.67
N GLN A 13 9.11 -3.63 -10.75
CA GLN A 13 10.11 -2.62 -10.44
C GLN A 13 11.04 -3.03 -9.28
N GLY A 14 10.92 -4.27 -8.78
CA GLY A 14 11.73 -4.78 -7.67
C GLY A 14 11.25 -4.34 -6.28
N GLY A 15 10.00 -3.88 -6.16
CA GLY A 15 9.40 -3.46 -4.88
C GLY A 15 8.00 -4.04 -4.67
N HIS A 16 7.27 -3.45 -3.73
CA HIS A 16 5.89 -3.80 -3.38
C HIS A 16 5.05 -2.53 -3.26
N LEU A 17 3.71 -2.66 -3.25
CA LEU A 17 2.86 -1.56 -2.80
C LEU A 17 3.29 -1.08 -1.40
N ALA A 18 3.10 0.22 -1.15
CA ALA A 18 3.61 0.87 0.05
C ALA A 18 3.07 0.21 1.33
N THR A 19 3.97 0.03 2.30
CA THR A 19 3.65 -0.40 3.66
C THR A 19 3.63 0.81 4.57
N ILE A 20 2.65 0.90 5.47
CA ILE A 20 2.49 2.01 6.40
C ILE A 20 2.43 1.44 7.82
N THR A 21 3.48 1.68 8.59
CA THR A 21 3.70 1.15 9.94
C THR A 21 3.68 2.21 11.02
N SER A 22 3.56 3.49 10.64
CA SER A 22 3.51 4.59 11.60
C SER A 22 2.62 5.73 11.12
N VAL A 23 2.15 6.53 12.08
CA VAL A 23 1.39 7.76 11.80
C VAL A 23 2.21 8.73 10.95
N MET A 24 3.53 8.80 11.16
CA MET A 24 4.41 9.67 10.36
C MET A 24 4.49 9.24 8.89
N GLU A 25 4.48 7.93 8.62
CA GLU A 25 4.42 7.41 7.26
C GLU A 25 3.06 7.70 6.62
N GLN A 26 1.97 7.58 7.38
CA GLN A 26 0.64 7.94 6.92
C GLN A 26 0.56 9.43 6.54
N ASP A 27 1.03 10.32 7.42
CA ASP A 27 1.05 11.77 7.18
C ASP A 27 1.88 12.14 5.94
N PHE A 28 3.01 11.46 5.74
CA PHE A 28 3.83 11.62 4.55
C PHE A 28 3.08 11.20 3.28
N VAL A 29 2.44 10.02 3.28
CA VAL A 29 1.66 9.54 2.13
C VAL A 29 0.51 10.49 1.82
N ASP A 30 -0.22 10.97 2.82
CA ASP A 30 -1.33 11.90 2.64
C ASP A 30 -0.87 13.23 2.01
N THR A 31 0.25 13.77 2.50
CA THR A 31 0.84 15.01 1.96
C THR A 31 1.36 14.81 0.53
N PHE A 32 2.02 13.68 0.26
CA PHE A 32 2.50 13.34 -1.06
C PHE A 32 1.35 13.19 -2.06
N MET A 33 0.27 12.52 -1.65
CA MET A 33 -0.93 12.32 -2.45
C MET A 33 -1.68 13.62 -2.72
N ALA A 34 -1.84 14.48 -1.71
CA ALA A 34 -2.46 15.79 -1.88
C ALA A 34 -1.75 16.68 -2.91
N SER A 35 -0.42 16.52 -3.07
CA SER A 35 0.37 17.29 -4.02
C SER A 35 0.48 16.65 -5.41
N HIS A 36 0.58 15.32 -5.51
CA HIS A 36 0.86 14.63 -6.77
C HIS A 36 -0.37 14.01 -7.43
N ASN A 37 -1.40 13.69 -6.66
CA ASN A 37 -2.60 13.03 -7.16
C ASN A 37 -3.86 13.44 -6.35
N PRO A 38 -4.20 14.74 -6.31
CA PRO A 38 -5.24 15.27 -5.45
C PRO A 38 -6.62 14.70 -5.77
N GLY A 39 -7.36 14.32 -4.72
CA GLY A 39 -8.74 13.82 -4.83
C GLY A 39 -8.87 12.39 -5.32
N ASN A 40 -7.76 11.68 -5.56
CA ASN A 40 -7.77 10.29 -6.03
C ASN A 40 -7.31 9.32 -4.93
N ALA A 41 -8.00 8.18 -4.83
CA ALA A 41 -7.56 7.07 -4.00
C ALA A 41 -6.45 6.27 -4.69
N VAL A 42 -5.55 5.69 -3.90
CA VAL A 42 -4.47 4.82 -4.37
C VAL A 42 -4.45 3.52 -3.58
N TRP A 43 -3.93 2.47 -4.21
CA TRP A 43 -3.73 1.18 -3.56
C TRP A 43 -2.47 1.21 -2.68
N ILE A 44 -2.56 0.58 -1.51
CA ILE A 44 -1.43 0.30 -0.61
C ILE A 44 -1.27 -1.21 -0.43
N GLY A 45 -0.19 -1.65 0.20
CA GLY A 45 0.19 -3.06 0.29
C GLY A 45 -0.61 -3.90 1.29
N LEU A 46 -1.58 -3.32 2.00
CA LEU A 46 -2.39 -4.06 2.97
C LEU A 46 -3.45 -4.90 2.26
N HIS A 47 -3.53 -6.19 2.59
CA HIS A 47 -4.52 -7.10 2.02
C HIS A 47 -4.88 -8.23 2.99
N ASP A 48 -5.97 -8.95 2.70
CA ASP A 48 -6.46 -10.12 3.45
C ASP A 48 -6.69 -11.34 2.54
N LEU A 49 -6.04 -11.36 1.37
CA LEU A 49 -6.15 -12.43 0.36
C LEU A 49 -5.92 -13.86 0.88
N ASN A 50 -5.15 -14.02 1.96
CA ASN A 50 -4.85 -15.32 2.54
C ASN A 50 -5.97 -15.80 3.46
N VAL A 51 -6.43 -14.93 4.36
CA VAL A 51 -7.50 -15.20 5.31
C VAL A 51 -8.30 -13.93 5.50
N GLU A 52 -9.59 -13.96 5.10
CA GLU A 52 -10.51 -12.84 5.25
C GLU A 52 -10.51 -12.31 6.70
N GLY A 53 -10.33 -10.99 6.84
CA GLY A 53 -10.25 -10.33 8.15
C GLY A 53 -8.90 -10.45 8.87
N GLN A 54 -7.91 -11.15 8.30
CA GLN A 54 -6.51 -11.12 8.74
C GLN A 54 -5.69 -10.29 7.74
N PHE A 55 -5.35 -9.07 8.11
CA PHE A 55 -4.62 -8.18 7.23
C PHE A 55 -3.10 -8.40 7.32
N GLU A 56 -2.47 -8.42 6.16
CA GLU A 56 -1.04 -8.66 5.97
C GLU A 56 -0.49 -7.66 4.93
N TRP A 57 0.79 -7.31 5.06
CA TRP A 57 1.48 -6.44 4.11
C TRP A 57 2.17 -7.25 3.01
N THR A 58 2.06 -6.82 1.75
CA THR A 58 2.78 -7.47 0.63
C THR A 58 4.30 -7.42 0.75
N SER A 59 4.84 -6.46 1.50
CA SER A 59 6.28 -6.35 1.81
C SER A 59 6.80 -7.44 2.73
N GLY A 60 5.90 -8.19 3.40
CA GLY A 60 6.26 -9.19 4.41
C GLY A 60 6.62 -8.62 5.78
N LEU A 61 6.45 -7.31 6.00
CA LEU A 61 6.56 -6.72 7.33
C LEU A 61 5.37 -7.13 8.20
N CYS A 62 5.63 -7.42 9.48
CA CYS A 62 4.57 -7.74 10.43
C CYS A 62 3.61 -6.55 10.57
N TYR A 63 2.30 -6.84 10.49
CA TYR A 63 1.27 -5.90 10.92
C TYR A 63 1.35 -5.77 12.45
N SER A 64 1.69 -4.59 12.96
CA SER A 64 1.83 -4.30 14.40
C SER A 64 0.56 -3.69 14.99
#